data_AF-A0ABC8LW85-F1
#
_entry.id   AF-A0ABC8LW85-F1
#
_cell.length_a   1.000
_cell.length_b   1.000
_cell.length_c   1.000
_cell.angle_alpha   90.00
_cell.angle_beta   90.00
_cell.angle_gamma   90.00
#
_symmetry.space_group_name_H-M   'P 1'
#
loop_
_entity.id
_entity.type
_entity.pdbx_description
1 polymer ?
#
loop_
_entity_poly.entity_id
_entity_poly.type
_entity_poly.pdbx_seq_one_letter_code
_entity_poly.pdbx_strand_id
1 'polypeptide(L)'
;MLPSPFFFDLPFDSNFHLLLIYQHLIKLEKVKTKLESPNGCEPTIAEWAEALGLSGPVLKSEIHRGRSSREKLITANLCLVVHIAKQYQNRGLSFQDLLQVSSQTNTLLPSKQRRTRKPRWCLNKEA
;
A
#
# COMPACT_ATOMS: atom_id res chain seq x y z
N MET A 1 -41.18 -8.50 -6.44
CA MET A 1 -40.11 -9.03 -5.58
C MET A 1 -38.81 -8.98 -6.36
N LEU A 2 -38.00 -7.95 -6.14
CA LEU A 2 -36.63 -7.89 -6.63
C LEU A 2 -35.73 -8.36 -5.49
N PRO A 3 -34.72 -9.22 -5.73
CA PRO A 3 -33.79 -9.59 -4.67
C PRO A 3 -33.07 -8.31 -4.24
N SER A 4 -33.23 -7.99 -2.96
CA SER A 4 -32.45 -6.96 -2.27
C SER A 4 -30.97 -7.16 -2.57
N PRO A 5 -30.23 -6.14 -3.06
CA PRO A 5 -28.80 -6.26 -3.20
C PRO A 5 -28.22 -6.18 -1.79
N PHE A 6 -28.07 -7.36 -1.18
CA PHE A 6 -27.12 -7.61 -0.11
C PHE A 6 -25.75 -7.13 -0.58
N PHE A 7 -25.41 -5.88 -0.26
CA PHE A 7 -24.05 -5.38 -0.27
C PHE A 7 -23.89 -4.35 0.85
N PHE A 8 -24.53 -4.63 1.99
CA PHE A 8 -24.15 -4.08 3.27
C PHE A 8 -23.19 -5.09 3.87
N ASP A 9 -21.89 -4.80 3.75
CA ASP A 9 -20.82 -5.16 4.68
C ASP A 9 -19.47 -4.84 4.03
N LEU A 10 -19.26 -3.57 3.66
CA LEU A 10 -17.93 -3.01 3.80
C LEU A 10 -17.92 -2.36 5.19
N PRO A 11 -17.27 -2.95 6.20
CA PRO A 11 -17.20 -2.32 7.50
C PRO A 11 -16.36 -1.07 7.31
N PHE A 12 -16.99 0.10 7.44
CA PHE A 12 -16.29 1.37 7.49
C PHE A 12 -15.19 1.35 8.58
N ASP A 13 -15.39 0.54 9.63
CA ASP A 13 -14.42 0.24 10.71
C ASP A 13 -13.12 -0.44 10.21
N SER A 14 -13.23 -1.37 9.25
CA SER A 14 -12.07 -2.06 8.69
C SER A 14 -11.12 -1.11 7.98
N ASN A 15 -11.64 -0.04 7.36
CA ASN A 15 -10.79 0.91 6.62
C ASN A 15 -9.85 1.68 7.54
N PHE A 16 -10.30 2.07 8.74
CA PHE A 16 -9.43 2.79 9.69
C PHE A 16 -8.27 1.90 10.16
N HIS A 17 -8.56 0.64 10.50
CA HIS A 17 -7.52 -0.31 10.88
C HIS A 17 -6.52 -0.58 9.75
N LEU A 18 -7.00 -0.70 8.50
CA LEU A 18 -6.13 -0.84 7.34
C LEU A 18 -5.27 0.42 7.09
N LEU A 19 -5.81 1.63 7.33
CA LEU A 19 -5.05 2.88 7.27
C LEU A 19 -3.94 2.92 8.31
N LEU A 20 -4.20 2.50 9.55
CA LEU A 20 -3.18 2.44 10.60
C LEU A 20 -2.04 1.48 10.23
N ILE A 21 -2.38 0.28 9.74
CA ILE A 21 -1.39 -0.70 9.28
C ILE A 21 -0.58 -0.14 8.11
N TYR A 22 -1.23 0.54 7.16
CA TYR A 22 -0.55 1.14 6.02
C TYR A 22 0.35 2.32 6.42
N GLN A 23 -0.09 3.17 7.35
CA GLN A 23 0.74 4.24 7.91
C GLN A 23 1.96 3.68 8.65
N HIS A 24 1.79 2.57 9.37
CA HIS A 24 2.92 1.86 9.99
C HIS A 24 3.93 1.43 8.91
N LEU A 25 3.47 0.83 7.80
CA LEU A 25 4.35 0.49 6.67
C LEU A 25 5.09 1.70 6.13
N ILE A 26 4.41 2.84 5.91
CA ILE A 26 5.05 4.07 5.42
C ILE A 26 6.18 4.53 6.36
N LYS A 27 5.96 4.43 7.69
CA LYS A 27 7.01 4.77 8.67
C LYS A 27 8.22 3.85 8.55
N LEU A 28 8.01 2.55 8.38
CA LEU A 28 9.09 1.59 8.16
C LEU A 28 9.85 1.92 6.87
N GLU A 29 9.14 2.19 5.78
CA GLU A 29 9.73 2.57 4.49
C GLU A 29 10.54 3.87 4.57
N LYS A 30 10.10 4.86 5.38
CA LYS A 30 10.90 6.07 5.63
C LYS A 30 12.24 5.76 6.28
N VAL A 31 12.29 4.79 7.20
CA VAL A 31 13.56 4.36 7.80
C VAL A 31 14.42 3.67 6.75
N LYS A 32 13.83 2.82 5.91
CA LYS A 32 14.54 2.21 4.77
C LYS A 32 15.16 3.27 3.86
N THR A 33 14.42 4.31 3.46
CA THR A 33 14.93 5.38 2.59
C THR A 33 16.07 6.19 3.22
N LYS A 34 16.13 6.28 4.56
CA LYS A 34 17.24 6.93 5.26
C LYS A 34 18.49 6.07 5.30
N LEU A 35 18.33 4.75 5.28
CA LEU A 35 19.41 3.76 5.25
C LEU A 35 19.88 3.45 3.83
N GLU A 36 19.15 3.90 2.81
CA GLU A 36 19.55 3.73 1.42
C GLU A 36 20.91 4.42 1.20
N SER A 37 21.87 3.61 0.77
CA SER A 37 23.23 4.10 0.49
C SER A 37 23.18 5.07 -0.70
N PRO A 38 24.07 6.08 -0.77
CA PRO A 38 24.17 7.01 -1.90
C PRO A 38 24.32 6.33 -3.27
N ASN A 39 24.69 5.04 -3.30
CA ASN A 39 24.82 4.24 -4.53
C ASN A 39 23.50 3.56 -4.97
N GLY A 40 22.37 3.85 -4.29
CA GLY A 40 21.05 3.25 -4.59
C GLY A 40 20.91 1.79 -4.16
N CYS A 41 21.80 1.28 -3.29
CA CYS A 41 21.66 -0.06 -2.72
C CYS A 41 20.57 -0.01 -1.63
N GLU A 42 19.52 -0.84 -1.79
CA GLU A 42 18.55 -1.07 -0.73
C GLU A 42 19.22 -1.74 0.47
N PRO A 43 18.93 -1.30 1.71
CA PRO A 43 19.46 -1.93 2.91
C PRO A 43 19.01 -3.38 3.01
N THR A 44 19.88 -4.24 3.53
CA THR A 44 19.54 -5.64 3.81
C THR A 44 18.44 -5.69 4.88
N ILE A 45 17.62 -6.74 4.86
CA ILE A 45 16.56 -6.93 5.86
C ILE A 45 17.14 -6.97 7.29
N ALA A 46 18.36 -7.49 7.45
CA ALA A 46 19.09 -7.48 8.71
C ALA A 46 19.42 -6.04 9.17
N GLU A 47 20.06 -5.24 8.32
CA GLU A 47 20.40 -3.83 8.61
C GLU A 47 19.16 -2.98 8.90
N TRP A 48 18.07 -3.20 8.14
CA TRP A 48 16.81 -2.49 8.36
C TRP A 48 16.14 -2.92 9.67
N ALA A 49 16.19 -4.22 10.00
CA ALA A 49 15.65 -4.74 11.25
C ALA A 49 16.46 -4.24 12.45
N GLU A 50 17.78 -4.20 12.34
CA GLU A 50 18.70 -3.65 13.35
C GLU A 50 18.42 -2.17 13.61
N ALA A 51 18.27 -1.35 12.56
CA ALA A 51 17.93 0.06 12.68
C ALA A 51 16.57 0.34 13.33
N LEU A 52 15.65 -0.65 13.29
CA LEU A 52 14.33 -0.58 13.90
C LEU A 52 14.25 -1.29 15.26
N GLY A 53 15.32 -1.97 15.69
CA GLY A 53 15.30 -2.81 16.88
C GLY A 53 14.37 -4.02 16.77
N LEU A 54 14.10 -4.49 15.54
CA LEU A 54 13.21 -5.62 15.24
C LEU A 54 14.00 -6.85 14.81
N SER A 55 13.36 -8.02 14.88
CA SER A 55 13.90 -9.23 14.27
C SER A 55 13.60 -9.27 12.77
N GLY A 56 14.54 -9.75 11.95
CA GLY A 56 14.38 -9.90 10.49
C GLY A 56 13.07 -10.58 10.03
N PRO A 57 12.63 -11.71 10.62
CA PRO A 57 11.32 -12.31 10.30
C PRO A 57 10.13 -11.43 10.68
N VAL A 58 10.20 -10.71 11.80
CA VAL A 58 9.12 -9.80 12.24
C VAL A 58 8.98 -8.64 11.26
N LEU A 59 10.09 -8.03 10.86
CA LEU A 59 10.11 -6.97 9.87
C LEU A 59 9.50 -7.43 8.53
N LYS A 60 9.86 -8.63 8.05
CA LYS A 60 9.25 -9.20 6.83
C LYS A 60 7.74 -9.35 6.95
N SER A 61 7.26 -9.84 8.09
CA SER A 61 5.83 -10.01 8.35
C SER A 61 5.09 -8.67 8.38
N GLU A 62 5.64 -7.66 9.07
CA GLU A 62 5.11 -6.30 9.12
C GLU A 62 5.00 -5.66 7.74
N ILE A 63 6.04 -5.81 6.90
CA ILE A 63 6.04 -5.32 5.52
C ILE A 63 4.96 -6.02 4.70
N HIS A 64 4.84 -7.34 4.82
CA HIS A 64 3.84 -8.10 4.10
C HIS A 64 2.41 -7.68 4.49
N ARG A 65 2.16 -7.55 5.80
CA ARG A 65 0.87 -7.08 6.34
C ARG A 65 0.54 -5.66 5.85
N GLY A 66 1.52 -4.77 5.88
CA GLY A 66 1.43 -3.42 5.31
C GLY A 66 1.01 -3.41 3.85
N ARG A 67 1.67 -4.22 3.01
CA ARG A 67 1.37 -4.29 1.58
C ARG A 67 -0.03 -4.84 1.30
N SER A 68 -0.42 -5.90 2.02
CA SER A 68 -1.79 -6.42 1.93
C SER A 68 -2.83 -5.38 2.36
N SER A 69 -2.53 -4.60 3.40
CA SER A 69 -3.44 -3.52 3.83
C SER A 69 -3.62 -2.43 2.78
N ARG A 70 -2.53 -2.07 2.07
CA ARG A 70 -2.58 -1.12 0.94
C ARG A 70 -3.51 -1.62 -0.17
N GLU A 71 -3.38 -2.88 -0.58
CA GLU A 71 -4.22 -3.47 -1.63
C GLU A 71 -5.70 -3.50 -1.22
N LYS A 72 -5.98 -3.84 0.04
CA LYS A 72 -7.33 -3.80 0.60
C LYS A 72 -7.90 -2.38 0.62
N LEU A 73 -7.11 -1.37 1.01
CA LEU A 73 -7.52 0.05 0.96
C LEU A 73 -7.83 0.50 -0.46
N ILE A 74 -6.97 0.17 -1.43
CA ILE A 74 -7.18 0.49 -2.84
C ILE A 74 -8.49 -0.13 -3.34
N THR A 75 -8.72 -1.40 -3.01
CA THR A 75 -9.91 -2.15 -3.43
C THR A 75 -11.18 -1.58 -2.79
N ALA A 76 -11.14 -1.30 -1.48
CA ALA A 76 -12.26 -0.71 -0.75
C ALA A 76 -12.61 0.69 -1.29
N ASN A 77 -11.60 1.52 -1.56
CA ASN A 77 -11.79 2.84 -2.14
C ASN A 77 -12.35 2.76 -3.57
N LEU A 78 -11.88 1.83 -4.39
CA LEU A 78 -12.43 1.63 -5.74
C LEU A 78 -13.90 1.19 -5.70
N CYS A 79 -14.24 0.22 -4.83
CA CYS A 79 -15.62 -0.23 -4.64
C CYS A 79 -16.54 0.90 -4.15
N LEU A 80 -16.04 1.76 -3.25
CA LEU A 80 -16.76 2.95 -2.79
C LEU A 80 -17.01 3.92 -3.95
N VAL A 81 -15.99 4.26 -4.73
CA VAL A 81 -16.12 5.15 -5.88
C VAL A 81 -17.09 4.57 -6.91
N VAL A 82 -17.03 3.27 -7.21
CA VAL A 82 -17.98 2.62 -8.13
C VAL A 82 -19.40 2.66 -7.57
N HIS A 83 -19.59 2.44 -6.27
CA HIS A 83 -20.90 2.54 -5.63
C HIS A 83 -21.46 3.96 -5.73
N ILE A 84 -20.67 4.97 -5.37
CA ILE A 84 -21.06 6.39 -5.50
C ILE A 84 -21.34 6.70 -6.97
N ALA A 85 -20.42 6.39 -7.89
CA ALA A 85 -20.60 6.69 -9.31
C ALA A 85 -21.88 6.09 -9.90
N LYS A 86 -22.27 4.87 -9.50
CA LYS A 86 -23.56 4.26 -9.87
C LYS A 86 -24.78 5.05 -9.34
N GLN A 87 -24.71 5.59 -8.12
CA GLN A 87 -25.77 6.44 -7.56
C GLN A 87 -25.89 7.80 -8.26
N TYR A 88 -24.79 8.32 -8.82
CA TYR A 88 -24.72 9.64 -9.47
C TYR A 88 -24.81 9.59 -11.00
N GLN A 89 -24.91 8.40 -11.62
CA GLN A 89 -25.04 8.22 -13.07
C GLN A 89 -26.23 8.96 -13.69
N ASN A 90 -27.29 9.23 -12.93
CA ASN A 90 -28.49 9.95 -13.40
C ASN A 90 -28.43 11.49 -13.22
N ARG A 91 -27.27 12.09 -12.86
CA ARG A 91 -27.15 13.54 -12.57
C ARG A 91 -26.09 14.29 -13.41
N GLY A 92 -25.62 13.72 -14.52
CA GLY A 92 -24.78 14.43 -15.50
C GLY A 92 -23.28 14.50 -15.21
N LEU A 93 -22.78 13.79 -14.20
CA LEU A 93 -21.34 13.59 -13.99
C LEU A 93 -20.86 12.37 -14.78
N SER A 94 -19.80 12.53 -15.57
CA SER A 94 -19.25 11.44 -16.37
C SER A 94 -18.63 10.38 -15.45
N PHE A 95 -19.11 9.14 -15.57
CA PHE A 95 -18.61 7.98 -14.82
C PHE A 95 -17.09 7.77 -15.00
N GLN A 96 -16.54 8.22 -16.12
CA GLN A 96 -15.12 8.15 -16.43
C GLN A 96 -14.28 9.10 -15.56
N ASP A 97 -14.78 10.29 -15.24
CA ASP A 97 -14.04 11.27 -14.44
C ASP A 97 -13.85 10.79 -12.99
N LEU A 98 -14.87 10.14 -12.42
CA LEU A 98 -14.79 9.58 -11.06
C LEU A 98 -13.78 8.43 -10.96
N LEU A 99 -13.71 7.57 -11.99
CA LEU A 99 -12.72 6.49 -12.04
C LEU A 99 -11.30 7.04 -12.21
N GLN A 100 -11.14 8.12 -12.99
CA GLN A 100 -9.84 8.75 -13.26
C GLN A 100 -9.21 9.37 -12.02
N VAL A 101 -9.99 10.00 -11.14
CA VAL A 101 -9.48 10.49 -9.84
C VAL A 101 -9.00 9.32 -8.96
N SER A 102 -9.68 8.17 -8.99
CA SER A 102 -9.26 7.00 -8.20
C SER A 102 -7.92 6.41 -8.66
N SER A 103 -7.67 6.34 -9.97
CA SER A 103 -6.39 5.82 -10.48
C SER A 103 -5.22 6.76 -10.14
N GLN A 104 -5.46 8.07 -10.17
CA GLN A 104 -4.47 9.07 -9.79
C GLN A 104 -4.12 9.01 -8.30
N THR A 105 -5.12 8.87 -7.41
CA THR A 105 -4.87 8.73 -5.96
C THR A 105 -4.10 7.45 -5.60
N ASN A 106 -4.37 6.33 -6.29
CA ASN A 106 -3.62 5.08 -6.12
C ASN A 106 -2.13 5.20 -6.54
N THR A 107 -1.80 6.17 -7.40
CA THR A 107 -0.44 6.43 -7.86
C THR A 107 0.41 7.17 -6.82
N LEU A 108 -0.21 7.91 -5.91
CA LEU A 108 0.46 8.60 -4.80
C LEU A 108 0.88 7.66 -3.66
N LEU A 109 0.36 6.44 -3.63
CA LEU A 109 0.79 5.40 -2.69
C LEU A 109 2.13 4.82 -3.21
N PRO A 110 3.27 5.02 -2.52
CA PRO A 110 4.58 4.59 -3.00
C PRO A 110 4.55 3.14 -3.49
N SER A 111 4.74 2.98 -4.80
CA SER A 111 4.60 1.72 -5.53
C SER A 111 5.92 1.24 -6.13
N LYS A 112 7.04 1.59 -5.49
CA LYS A 112 8.36 1.13 -5.94
C LYS A 112 9.00 0.22 -4.91
N GLN A 113 8.49 -0.99 -4.80
CA GLN A 113 9.37 -2.13 -4.56
C GLN A 113 9.55 -2.87 -5.89
N ARG A 114 10.36 -2.31 -6.79
CA ARG A 114 10.91 -3.12 -7.88
C ARG A 114 11.77 -4.17 -7.20
N ARG A 115 11.42 -5.46 -7.33
CA ARG A 115 12.34 -6.56 -7.05
C ARG A 115 13.50 -6.45 -8.05
N THR A 116 14.47 -5.60 -7.80
CA THR A 116 15.73 -5.62 -8.53
C THR A 116 16.61 -6.66 -7.86
N ARG A 117 17.15 -7.60 -8.63
CA ARG A 117 18.28 -8.41 -8.16
C ARG A 117 19.36 -7.42 -7.72
N LYS A 118 19.83 -7.52 -6.47
CA LYS A 118 20.92 -6.65 -5.97
C LYS A 118 22.06 -6.71 -6.99
N PRO A 119 22.48 -5.58 -7.57
CA PRO A 119 23.64 -5.57 -8.46
C PRO A 119 24.87 -6.05 -7.69
N ARG A 120 25.79 -6.75 -8.38
CA ARG A 120 26.89 -7.51 -7.77
C ARG A 120 27.74 -6.68 -6.79
N TRP A 121 27.89 -5.37 -7.04
CA TRP A 121 28.60 -4.44 -6.16
C TRP A 121 27.95 -4.18 -4.79
N CYS A 122 26.67 -4.50 -4.60
CA CYS A 122 25.96 -4.31 -3.32
C CYS A 122 26.11 -5.54 -2.42
N LEU A 123 26.59 -6.68 -2.95
CA LEU A 123 26.85 -7.91 -2.19
C LEU A 123 28.24 -7.88 -1.52
N ASN A 124 29.16 -7.07 -2.03
CA ASN A 124 30.54 -7.00 -1.54
C ASN A 124 30.73 -6.05 -0.34
N LYS A 125 29.67 -5.48 0.22
CA LYS A 125 29.72 -4.63 1.43
C LYS A 125 29.70 -5.44 2.74
N GLU A 126 29.49 -6.75 2.65
CA GLU A 126 29.39 -7.67 3.79
C GLU A 126 30.70 -8.48 4.02
N ALA A 127 31.83 -8.05 3.43
CA ALA A 127 33.15 -8.69 3.55
C ALA A 127 34.17 -7.80 4.26
#